data_AF-A0A3P8A4Q5-F1
#
_entry.id   AF-A0A3P8A4Q5-F1
#
_cell.length_a   1.000
_cell.length_b   1.000
_cell.length_c   1.000
_cell.angle_alpha   90.00
_cell.angle_beta   90.00
_cell.angle_gamma   90.00
#
_symmetry.space_group_name_H-M   'P 1'
#
loop_
_entity.id
_entity.type
_entity.pdbx_description
1 polymer ?
#
loop_
_entity_poly.entity_id
_entity_poly.type
_entity_poly.pdbx_seq_one_letter_code
_entity_poly.pdbx_strand_id
1 'polypeptide(L)'
;MKTYILNFSVDASTKNTEIQTFSVLGFKNLQSERPNILTLNDELIKPVQRLVKLKQLFELLKDVTPINHPDCLATTQMFNNFDQLAYEVNEVKRWKEICASVSEETRKYSLFQLVDKSTKRIIAKAARSSGSEATRKVRLPLSGCFLYSQTVFNIKTKIPNEFY
;
A
#
# COMPACT_ATOMS: atom_id res chain seq x y z
N MET A 1 0.59 21.34 -10.62
CA MET A 1 1.20 20.12 -10.05
C MET A 1 0.62 18.94 -10.81
N LYS A 2 1.41 18.26 -11.66
CA LYS A 2 0.91 17.13 -12.47
C LYS A 2 0.91 15.88 -11.58
N THR A 3 -0.27 15.39 -11.22
CA THR A 3 -0.44 14.14 -10.48
C THR A 3 -0.19 12.99 -11.44
N TYR A 4 1.00 12.38 -11.37
CA TYR A 4 1.28 11.17 -12.13
C TYR A 4 0.49 10.02 -11.52
N ILE A 5 -0.32 9.35 -12.33
CA ILE A 5 -1.03 8.13 -11.91
C ILE A 5 0.04 7.05 -11.75
N LEU A 6 0.42 6.78 -10.50
CA LEU A 6 1.55 5.90 -10.17
C LEU A 6 1.24 4.41 -10.37
N ASN A 7 -0.02 4.05 -10.62
CA ASN A 7 -0.48 2.68 -10.81
C ASN A 7 -1.38 2.61 -12.05
N PHE A 8 -0.80 2.71 -13.25
CA PHE A 8 -1.55 2.39 -14.47
C PHE A 8 -1.73 0.87 -14.54
N SER A 9 -2.90 0.41 -14.13
CA SER A 9 -3.38 -0.94 -14.42
C SER A 9 -4.35 -0.84 -15.59
N VAL A 10 -4.09 -1.59 -16.66
CA VAL A 10 -4.98 -1.69 -17.82
C VAL A 10 -6.40 -2.11 -17.37
N ASP A 11 -6.49 -2.94 -16.34
CA ASP A 11 -7.77 -3.41 -15.77
C ASP A 11 -8.45 -2.33 -14.92
N ALA A 12 -7.68 -1.43 -14.28
CA ALA A 12 -8.23 -0.27 -13.54
C ALA A 12 -8.72 0.84 -14.48
N SER A 13 -8.25 0.88 -15.73
CA SER A 13 -8.71 1.82 -16.77
C SER A 13 -10.14 1.57 -17.24
N THR A 14 -10.76 0.46 -16.85
CA THR A 14 -12.15 0.10 -17.21
C THR A 14 -13.20 1.07 -16.69
N LYS A 15 -12.84 1.98 -15.78
CA LYS A 15 -13.75 2.98 -15.21
C LYS A 15 -13.94 4.23 -16.08
N ASN A 16 -13.09 4.45 -17.10
CA ASN A 16 -13.15 5.62 -17.98
C ASN A 16 -12.99 5.21 -19.45
N THR A 17 -14.08 5.32 -20.21
CA THR A 17 -14.17 4.92 -21.62
C THR A 17 -13.24 5.71 -22.53
N GLU A 18 -12.99 6.99 -22.25
CA GLU A 18 -12.10 7.83 -23.07
C GLU A 18 -10.65 7.36 -22.94
N ILE A 19 -10.21 7.07 -21.70
CA ILE A 19 -8.86 6.56 -21.42
C ILE A 19 -8.68 5.19 -22.06
N GLN A 20 -9.68 4.31 -21.94
CA GLN A 20 -9.64 2.99 -22.56
C GLN A 20 -9.51 3.09 -24.10
N THR A 21 -10.31 3.95 -24.73
CA THR A 21 -10.27 4.14 -26.18
C THR A 21 -8.93 4.70 -26.63
N PHE A 22 -8.38 5.67 -25.90
CA PHE A 22 -7.05 6.24 -26.15
C PHE A 22 -5.95 5.18 -26.01
N SER A 23 -5.97 4.38 -24.94
CA SER A 23 -4.98 3.33 -24.71
C SER A 23 -5.02 2.24 -25.78
N VAL A 24 -6.22 1.82 -26.22
CA VAL A 24 -6.38 0.83 -27.30
C VAL A 24 -5.86 1.39 -28.63
N LEU A 25 -6.19 2.64 -28.96
CA LEU A 25 -5.70 3.28 -30.19
C LEU A 25 -4.17 3.41 -30.19
N GLY A 26 -3.59 3.88 -29.08
CA GLY A 26 -2.15 3.96 -28.92
C GLY A 26 -1.46 2.60 -29.05
N PHE A 27 -2.05 1.56 -28.47
CA PHE A 27 -1.51 0.20 -28.57
C PHE A 27 -1.60 -0.36 -29.99
N LYS A 28 -2.68 -0.09 -30.74
CA LYS A 28 -2.78 -0.49 -32.15
C LYS A 28 -1.71 0.17 -33.02
N ASN A 29 -1.42 1.45 -32.79
CA ASN A 29 -0.33 2.14 -33.48
C ASN A 29 1.01 1.49 -33.14
N LEU A 30 1.25 1.16 -31.86
CA LEU A 30 2.47 0.47 -31.45
C LEU A 30 2.60 -0.91 -32.12
N GLN A 31 1.50 -1.67 -32.26
CA GLN A 31 1.50 -2.94 -32.97
C GLN A 31 1.78 -2.80 -34.47
N SER A 32 1.36 -1.70 -35.11
CA SER A 32 1.69 -1.45 -36.51
C SER A 32 3.20 -1.23 -36.73
N GLU A 33 3.88 -0.61 -35.78
CA GLU A 33 5.35 -0.44 -35.83
C GLU A 33 6.09 -1.71 -35.37
N ARG A 34 5.50 -2.46 -34.45
CA ARG A 34 6.09 -3.65 -33.80
C ARG A 34 5.06 -4.76 -33.70
N PRO A 35 4.88 -5.57 -34.76
CA PRO A 35 3.81 -6.58 -34.83
C PRO A 35 3.97 -7.73 -33.83
N ASN A 36 5.17 -7.90 -33.27
CA ASN A 36 5.45 -8.96 -32.29
C ASN A 36 4.94 -8.67 -30.88
N ILE A 37 4.34 -7.49 -30.65
CA ILE A 37 3.82 -7.09 -29.35
C ILE A 37 2.40 -7.65 -29.17
N LEU A 38 2.25 -8.67 -28.32
CA LEU A 38 0.94 -9.26 -28.03
C LEU A 38 0.10 -8.39 -27.08
N THR A 39 0.67 -7.97 -25.95
CA THR A 39 -0.04 -7.15 -24.96
C THR A 39 0.80 -5.99 -24.47
N LEU A 40 0.14 -4.93 -23.98
CA LEU A 40 0.84 -3.80 -23.38
C LEU A 40 1.59 -4.22 -22.10
N ASN A 41 1.05 -5.18 -21.35
CA ASN A 41 1.70 -5.70 -20.14
C ASN A 41 3.04 -6.37 -20.46
N ASP A 42 3.14 -7.06 -21.60
CA ASP A 42 4.39 -7.69 -22.06
C ASP A 42 5.47 -6.65 -22.37
N GLU A 43 5.09 -5.43 -22.78
CA GLU A 43 6.04 -4.33 -22.94
C GLU A 43 6.43 -3.70 -21.61
N LEU A 44 5.46 -3.49 -20.73
CA LEU A 44 5.67 -2.80 -19.45
C LEU A 44 6.58 -3.61 -18.50
N ILE A 45 6.64 -4.94 -18.65
CA ILE A 45 7.52 -5.78 -17.84
C ILE A 45 8.97 -5.81 -18.35
N LYS A 46 9.25 -5.41 -19.59
CA LYS A 46 10.59 -5.52 -20.20
C LYS A 46 11.69 -4.77 -19.45
N PRO A 47 11.50 -3.55 -18.92
CA PRO A 47 12.56 -2.87 -18.15
C PRO A 47 12.99 -3.67 -16.92
N VAL A 48 12.04 -4.32 -16.23
CA VAL A 48 12.32 -5.20 -15.08
C VAL A 48 13.10 -6.43 -15.53
N GLN A 49 12.65 -7.09 -16.61
CA GLN A 49 13.36 -8.23 -17.18
C GLN A 49 14.77 -7.87 -17.67
N ARG A 50 14.95 -6.66 -18.23
CA ARG A 50 16.22 -6.17 -18.74
C ARG A 50 17.22 -5.96 -17.61
N LEU A 51 16.78 -5.44 -16.47
CA LEU A 51 17.62 -5.27 -15.29
C LEU A 51 18.19 -6.61 -14.79
N VAL A 52 17.33 -7.63 -14.69
CA VAL A 52 17.74 -8.98 -14.28
C VAL A 52 18.75 -9.60 -15.25
N LYS A 53 18.49 -9.50 -16.57
CA LYS A 53 19.39 -10.03 -17.60
C LYS A 53 20.74 -9.33 -17.63
N LEU A 54 20.79 -8.01 -17.41
CA LEU A 54 22.03 -7.25 -17.36
C LEU A 54 22.91 -7.68 -16.19
N LYS A 55 22.32 -7.91 -15.02
CA LYS A 55 23.05 -8.44 -13.86
C LYS A 55 23.74 -9.77 -14.19
N GLN A 56 23.00 -10.73 -14.75
CA GLN A 56 23.56 -12.03 -15.15
C GLN A 56 24.68 -11.90 -16.19
N LEU A 57 24.54 -10.98 -17.14
CA LEU A 57 25.56 -10.73 -18.15
C LEU A 57 26.84 -10.16 -17.53
N PHE A 58 26.71 -9.23 -16.59
CA PHE A 58 27.87 -8.63 -15.91
C PHE A 58 28.54 -9.60 -14.93
N GLU A 59 27.78 -10.49 -14.31
CA GLU A 59 28.31 -11.59 -13.51
C GLU A 59 29.22 -12.49 -14.35
N LEU A 60 28.71 -12.95 -15.49
CA LEU A 60 29.49 -13.75 -16.44
C LEU A 60 30.71 -12.99 -16.95
N LEU A 61 30.54 -11.71 -17.31
CA LEU A 61 31.62 -10.87 -17.80
C LEU A 61 32.75 -10.74 -16.76
N LYS A 62 32.40 -10.53 -15.48
CA LYS A 62 33.34 -10.51 -14.37
C LYS A 62 34.09 -11.85 -14.27
N ASP A 63 33.39 -12.97 -14.36
CA ASP A 63 33.97 -14.30 -14.16
C ASP A 63 34.91 -14.72 -15.31
N VAL A 64 34.63 -14.29 -16.54
CA VAL A 64 35.51 -14.57 -17.70
C VAL A 64 36.67 -13.58 -17.83
N THR A 65 36.65 -12.47 -17.09
CA THR A 65 37.72 -11.45 -17.14
C THR A 65 38.87 -11.86 -16.21
N PRO A 66 40.09 -12.12 -16.74
CA PRO A 66 41.23 -12.47 -15.90
C PRO A 66 41.66 -11.33 -14.98
N ILE A 67 42.24 -11.66 -13.83
CA ILE A 67 42.73 -10.68 -12.83
C ILE A 67 43.78 -9.73 -13.42
N ASN A 68 44.56 -10.19 -14.40
CA ASN A 68 45.60 -9.40 -15.04
C ASN A 68 45.08 -8.52 -16.20
N HIS A 69 43.77 -8.55 -16.49
CA HIS A 69 43.17 -7.75 -17.55
C HIS A 69 42.96 -6.30 -17.07
N PRO A 70 43.24 -5.28 -17.90
CA PRO A 70 43.05 -3.87 -17.51
C PRO A 70 41.61 -3.57 -17.07
N ASP A 71 40.63 -4.26 -17.66
CA ASP A 71 39.22 -4.04 -17.35
C ASP A 71 38.70 -4.87 -16.16
N CYS A 72 39.52 -5.69 -15.49
CA CYS A 72 39.08 -6.55 -14.37
C CYS A 72 38.42 -5.75 -13.25
N LEU A 73 38.98 -4.58 -12.92
CA LEU A 73 38.42 -3.70 -11.90
C LEU A 73 37.08 -3.10 -12.37
N ALA A 74 37.01 -2.67 -13.63
CA ALA A 74 35.82 -2.05 -14.21
C ALA A 74 34.65 -3.04 -14.29
N THR A 75 34.88 -4.27 -14.72
CA THR A 75 33.85 -5.31 -14.81
C THR A 75 33.33 -5.73 -13.43
N THR A 76 34.22 -5.80 -12.43
CA THR A 76 33.86 -6.06 -11.04
C THR A 76 32.99 -4.94 -10.46
N GLN A 77 33.39 -3.68 -10.64
CA GLN A 77 32.62 -2.53 -10.17
C GLN A 77 31.26 -2.43 -10.88
N MET A 78 31.22 -2.69 -12.18
CA MET A 78 29.98 -2.71 -12.96
C MET A 78 28.99 -3.74 -12.41
N PHE A 79 29.45 -4.96 -12.14
CA PHE A 79 28.61 -5.98 -11.52
C PHE A 79 28.09 -5.55 -10.15
N ASN A 80 28.96 -5.08 -9.26
CA ASN A 80 28.56 -4.65 -7.90
C ASN A 80 27.52 -3.51 -7.94
N ASN A 81 27.70 -2.54 -8.84
CA ASN A 81 26.75 -1.44 -9.00
C ASN A 81 25.37 -1.93 -9.48
N PHE A 82 25.34 -2.88 -10.42
CA PHE A 82 24.08 -3.46 -10.92
C PHE A 82 23.42 -4.39 -9.91
N ASP A 83 24.21 -5.10 -9.09
CA ASP A 83 23.69 -5.92 -8.01
C ASP A 83 22.99 -5.05 -6.94
N GLN A 84 23.67 -3.98 -6.52
CA GLN A 84 23.11 -2.98 -5.61
C GLN A 84 21.85 -2.32 -6.18
N LEU A 85 21.87 -1.91 -7.46
CA LEU A 85 20.70 -1.32 -8.12
C LEU A 85 19.51 -2.29 -8.16
N ALA A 86 19.75 -3.57 -8.47
CA ALA A 86 18.71 -4.58 -8.50
C ALA A 86 18.09 -4.81 -7.11
N TYR A 87 18.92 -4.78 -6.05
CA TYR A 87 18.47 -4.81 -4.67
C TYR A 87 17.58 -3.60 -4.33
N GLU A 88 18.04 -2.38 -4.63
CA GLU A 88 17.31 -1.16 -4.34
C GLU A 88 15.95 -1.08 -5.05
N VAL A 89 15.89 -1.46 -6.33
CA VAL A 89 14.63 -1.50 -7.08
C VAL A 89 13.62 -2.46 -6.45
N ASN A 90 14.09 -3.62 -6.00
CA ASN A 90 13.24 -4.60 -5.32
C ASN A 90 12.77 -4.09 -3.95
N GLU A 91 13.64 -3.44 -3.17
CA GLU A 91 13.27 -2.85 -1.89
C GLU A 91 12.26 -1.72 -2.08
N VAL A 92 12.47 -0.82 -3.04
CA VAL A 92 11.53 0.27 -3.35
C VAL A 92 10.17 -0.29 -3.76
N LYS A 93 10.14 -1.37 -4.55
CA LYS A 93 8.89 -2.07 -4.88
C LYS A 93 8.21 -2.59 -3.61
N ARG A 94 8.94 -3.31 -2.74
CA ARG A 94 8.41 -3.86 -1.49
C ARG A 94 7.86 -2.76 -0.58
N TRP A 95 8.59 -1.67 -0.39
CA TRP A 95 8.15 -0.54 0.42
C TRP A 95 6.90 0.12 -0.14
N LYS A 96 6.78 0.26 -1.47
CA LYS A 96 5.56 0.79 -2.10
C LYS A 96 4.35 -0.10 -1.84
N GLU A 97 4.50 -1.42 -1.94
CA GLU A 97 3.42 -2.39 -1.67
C GLU A 97 3.00 -2.34 -0.19
N ILE A 98 3.96 -2.26 0.73
CA ILE A 98 3.70 -2.09 2.17
C ILE A 98 2.96 -0.77 2.42
N CYS A 99 3.45 0.36 1.88
CA CYS A 99 2.81 1.67 2.06
C CYS A 99 1.38 1.69 1.50
N ALA A 100 1.14 1.06 0.35
CA ALA A 100 -0.21 0.93 -0.21
C ALA A 100 -1.13 0.14 0.73
N SER A 101 -0.65 -0.99 1.24
CA SER A 101 -1.40 -1.85 2.16
C SER A 101 -1.74 -1.13 3.48
N VAL A 102 -0.76 -0.42 4.06
CA VAL A 102 -0.95 0.37 5.29
C VAL A 102 -1.94 1.52 5.05
N SER A 103 -1.86 2.20 3.90
CA SER A 103 -2.79 3.28 3.55
C SER A 103 -4.23 2.77 3.43
N GLU A 104 -4.45 1.63 2.76
CA GLU A 104 -5.75 1.02 2.67
C GLU A 104 -6.31 0.60 4.03
N GLU A 105 -5.47 0.02 4.89
CA GLU A 105 -5.88 -0.39 6.23
C GLU A 105 -6.21 0.80 7.13
N THR A 106 -5.42 1.88 7.04
CA THR A 106 -5.69 3.13 7.75
C THR A 106 -7.02 3.74 7.31
N ARG A 107 -7.32 3.71 6.00
CA ARG A 107 -8.59 4.17 5.46
C ARG A 107 -9.77 3.34 5.99
N LYS A 108 -9.64 2.01 6.06
CA LYS A 108 -10.68 1.13 6.65
C LYS A 108 -10.89 1.46 8.12
N TYR A 109 -9.81 1.57 8.89
CA TYR A 109 -9.87 1.89 10.33
C TYR A 109 -10.55 3.24 10.59
N SER A 110 -10.22 4.27 9.80
CA SER A 110 -10.87 5.58 9.86
C SER A 110 -12.38 5.47 9.57
N LEU A 111 -12.77 4.68 8.56
CA LEU A 111 -14.16 4.46 8.21
C LEU A 111 -14.91 3.70 9.31
N PHE A 112 -14.29 2.70 9.93
CA PHE A 112 -14.84 2.00 11.09
C PHE A 112 -15.06 2.93 12.29
N GLN A 113 -14.12 3.83 12.58
CA GLN A 113 -14.29 4.83 13.64
C GLN A 113 -15.44 5.80 13.35
N LEU A 114 -15.61 6.23 12.10
CA LEU A 114 -16.73 7.08 11.69
C LEU A 114 -18.07 6.37 11.87
N VAL A 115 -18.16 5.09 11.45
CA VAL A 115 -19.36 4.26 11.60
C VAL A 115 -19.71 4.01 13.07
N ASP A 116 -18.73 3.71 13.91
CA ASP A 116 -18.92 3.54 15.36
C ASP A 116 -19.43 4.84 16.01
N LYS A 117 -18.84 5.98 15.64
CA LYS A 117 -19.27 7.30 16.12
C LYS A 117 -20.68 7.65 15.66
N SER A 118 -21.07 7.34 14.43
CA SER A 118 -22.45 7.54 13.96
C SER A 118 -23.44 6.59 14.66
N THR A 119 -23.07 5.34 14.87
CA THR A 119 -23.91 4.33 15.54
C THR A 119 -24.20 4.75 16.97
N LYS A 120 -23.17 5.18 17.72
CA LYS A 120 -23.32 5.75 19.07
C LYS A 120 -24.26 6.96 19.11
N ARG A 121 -24.21 7.84 18.10
CA ARG A 121 -25.13 8.99 18.01
C ARG A 121 -26.57 8.56 17.72
N ILE A 122 -26.79 7.59 16.84
CA ILE A 122 -28.12 7.06 16.52
C ILE A 122 -28.75 6.43 17.76
N ILE A 123 -28.00 5.58 18.47
CA ILE A 123 -28.45 4.95 19.73
C ILE A 123 -28.79 6.02 20.78
N ALA A 124 -27.92 7.02 20.97
CA ALA A 124 -28.17 8.11 21.92
C ALA A 124 -29.38 8.98 21.52
N LYS A 125 -29.62 9.19 20.23
CA LYS A 125 -30.79 9.92 19.71
C LYS A 125 -32.08 9.14 19.95
N ALA A 126 -32.06 7.83 19.66
CA ALA A 126 -33.19 6.93 19.88
C ALA A 126 -33.59 6.84 21.37
N ALA A 127 -32.60 6.73 22.27
CA ALA A 127 -32.82 6.71 23.71
C ALA A 127 -33.40 8.02 24.27
N ARG A 128 -33.15 9.16 23.60
CA ARG A 128 -33.72 10.46 23.96
C ARG A 128 -35.13 10.67 23.38
N SER A 129 -35.38 10.19 22.16
CA SER A 129 -36.71 10.27 21.54
C SER A 129 -37.72 9.29 22.11
N SER A 130 -37.27 8.20 22.77
CA SER A 130 -38.14 7.32 23.54
C SER A 130 -38.55 7.91 24.90
N GLY A 131 -38.14 9.14 25.21
CA GLY A 131 -38.46 9.86 26.44
C GLY A 131 -39.65 10.82 26.29
N SER A 132 -40.84 10.29 25.98
CA SER A 132 -42.11 10.91 26.40
C SER A 132 -43.23 9.86 26.42
N GLU A 133 -43.47 9.37 27.63
CA GLU A 133 -44.77 8.97 28.21
C GLU A 133 -45.50 7.72 27.68
N ALA A 134 -45.22 6.56 28.29
CA ALA A 134 -46.24 5.59 28.65
C ALA A 134 -45.79 4.77 29.88
N THR A 135 -46.50 4.99 30.98
CA THR A 135 -46.57 4.07 32.13
C THR A 135 -46.87 2.64 31.65
N ARG A 136 -45.92 1.72 31.81
CA ARG A 136 -46.25 0.30 32.01
C ARG A 136 -45.17 -0.36 32.86
N LYS A 137 -45.60 -0.71 34.08
CA LYS A 137 -44.90 -1.64 34.96
C LYS A 137 -44.62 -2.93 34.18
N VAL A 138 -43.38 -3.16 33.78
CA VAL A 138 -42.87 -4.52 33.59
C VAL A 138 -41.81 -4.71 34.63
N ARG A 139 -42.25 -5.29 35.74
CA ARG A 139 -41.40 -5.88 36.77
C ARG A 139 -40.61 -7.00 36.09
N LEU A 140 -39.33 -6.78 35.82
CA LEU A 140 -38.38 -7.86 35.60
C LEU A 140 -37.71 -8.19 36.95
N PRO A 141 -37.58 -9.48 37.29
CA PRO A 141 -37.15 -9.89 38.62
C PRO A 141 -35.65 -9.64 38.80
N LEU A 142 -35.32 -9.09 39.98
CA LEU A 142 -33.97 -9.11 40.54
C LEU A 142 -33.59 -10.57 40.86
N SER A 143 -32.56 -11.08 40.19
CA SER A 143 -31.73 -12.24 40.57
C SER A 143 -30.71 -12.43 39.44
N GLY A 144 -29.40 -12.45 39.61
CA GLY A 144 -28.55 -12.37 40.79
C GLY A 144 -27.10 -12.26 40.30
N CYS A 145 -26.24 -11.74 41.19
CA CYS A 145 -24.79 -11.94 41.27
C CYS A 145 -23.95 -11.98 39.97
N PHE A 146 -23.10 -10.98 39.79
CA PHE A 146 -21.66 -11.19 39.95
C PHE A 146 -21.00 -9.87 40.40
N LEU A 147 -20.50 -9.87 41.63
CA LEU A 147 -19.64 -8.84 42.21
C LEU A 147 -18.18 -9.12 41.81
N TYR A 148 -17.45 -8.07 41.44
CA TYR A 148 -16.05 -7.72 41.80
C TYR A 148 -15.48 -6.80 40.71
N SER A 149 -14.75 -5.72 40.96
CA SER A 149 -14.44 -4.89 42.12
C SER A 149 -13.84 -3.62 41.53
N GLN A 150 -14.20 -2.47 42.11
CA GLN A 150 -13.64 -1.17 41.77
C GLN A 150 -12.22 -1.10 42.34
N THR A 151 -11.20 -0.96 41.48
CA THR A 151 -9.93 -0.36 41.89
C THR A 151 -9.63 0.83 40.99
N VAL A 152 -9.80 2.00 41.59
CA VAL A 152 -9.34 3.29 41.12
C VAL A 152 -7.81 3.27 41.14
N PHE A 153 -7.16 3.49 40.00
CA PHE A 153 -5.78 3.98 39.99
C PHE A 153 -5.69 5.20 39.07
N ASN A 154 -5.83 6.35 39.74
CA ASN A 154 -5.57 7.67 39.22
C ASN A 154 -4.05 7.90 39.30
N ILE A 155 -3.37 7.99 38.16
CA ILE A 155 -2.03 8.60 38.12
C ILE A 155 -2.04 9.69 37.06
N LYS A 156 -2.29 10.90 37.55
CA LYS A 156 -1.85 12.17 36.96
C LYS A 156 -0.30 12.14 36.90
N THR A 157 0.29 11.75 35.78
CA THR A 157 1.72 12.01 35.56
C THR A 157 1.91 13.39 34.95
N LYS A 158 2.23 14.30 35.88
CA LYS A 158 2.86 15.61 35.71
C LYS A 158 4.11 15.46 34.83
N ILE A 159 4.14 16.08 33.67
CA ILE A 159 5.37 16.25 32.86
C ILE A 159 6.11 17.47 33.46
N PRO A 160 7.34 17.33 33.99
CA PRO A 160 8.19 18.47 34.25
C PRO A 160 8.98 18.81 32.98
N ASN A 161 8.93 20.09 32.63
CA ASN A 161 9.87 20.75 31.75
C ASN A 161 11.28 20.78 32.38
N GLU A 162 12.27 20.86 31.48
CA GLU A 162 13.67 21.28 31.69
C GLU A 162 14.61 20.26 32.37
N PHE A 163 15.66 19.84 31.67
CA PHE A 163 16.96 20.54 31.67
C PHE A 163 17.98 19.89 30.69
N TYR A 164 18.73 20.77 30.01
CA TYR A 164 19.91 20.59 29.15
C TYR A 164 19.72 20.16 27.69
#